data_AF-G9YIZ8-F1
#
_entry.id   AF-G9YIZ8-F1
#
_cell.length_a   1.000
_cell.length_b   1.000
_cell.length_c   1.000
_cell.angle_alpha   90.00
_cell.angle_beta   90.00
_cell.angle_gamma   90.00
#
_symmetry.space_group_name_H-M   'P 1'
#
loop_
_entity.id
_entity.type
_entity.pdbx_description
1 polymer ?
#
loop_
_entity_poly.entity_id
_entity_poly.type
_entity_poly.pdbx_seq_one_letter_code
_entity_poly.pdbx_strand_id
1 'polypeptide(L)' 'MKKLAMYGKGGIGKSTTTANLAAAMAAAGKRVIQIGCDPKADSTMNLLGGKPLIPVMDYYREHT' A
#
# COMPACT_ATOMS: atom_id res chain seq x y z
N MET A 1 -12.77 10.24 9.80
CA MET A 1 -11.72 9.50 9.06
C MET A 1 -12.22 8.10 8.77
N LYS A 2 -12.22 7.65 7.51
CA LYS A 2 -12.64 6.28 7.15
C LYS A 2 -11.42 5.35 7.19
N LYS A 3 -11.59 4.13 7.71
CA LYS A 3 -10.54 3.10 7.81
C LYS A 3 -11.03 1.85 7.07
N LEU A 4 -10.22 1.34 6.14
CA LEU A 4 -10.54 0.17 5.33
C LEU A 4 -9.35 -0.79 5.38
N ALA A 5 -9.64 -2.09 5.46
CA ALA A 5 -8.65 -3.16 5.41
C ALA A 5 -9.06 -4.17 4.34
N MET A 6 -8.10 -4.55 3.49
CA MET A 6 -8.32 -5.42 2.35
C MET A 6 -7.73 -6.80 2.65
N TYR A 7 -8.59 -7.81 2.75
CA TYR A 7 -8.21 -9.20 3.07
C TYR A 7 -8.43 -10.13 1.88
N GLY A 8 -7.82 -11.31 1.94
CA GLY A 8 -8.02 -12.40 0.99
C GLY A 8 -6.74 -13.17 0.65
N LYS A 9 -6.87 -14.24 -0.14
CA LYS A 9 -5.76 -15.13 -0.52
C LYS A 9 -4.65 -14.39 -1.30
N GLY A 10 -3.43 -14.92 -1.26
CA GLY A 10 -2.36 -14.46 -2.15
C GLY A 10 -2.73 -14.60 -3.63
N GLY A 11 -2.30 -13.66 -4.47
CA GLY A 11 -2.48 -13.72 -5.92
C GLY A 11 -3.84 -13.26 -6.47
N ILE A 12 -4.83 -12.92 -5.63
CA ILE A 12 -6.17 -12.50 -6.09
C ILE A 12 -6.27 -11.01 -6.52
N GLY A 13 -5.14 -10.29 -6.58
CA GLY A 13 -5.12 -8.89 -6.97
C GLY A 13 -5.40 -7.85 -5.87
N LYS A 14 -5.30 -8.22 -4.58
CA LYS A 14 -5.56 -7.30 -3.45
C LYS A 14 -4.77 -5.99 -3.54
N SER A 15 -3.45 -6.08 -3.73
CA SER A 15 -2.56 -4.92 -3.82
C SER A 15 -2.93 -4.04 -5.02
N THR A 16 -3.23 -4.66 -6.17
CA THR A 16 -3.67 -3.97 -7.39
C THR A 16 -4.96 -3.19 -7.16
N THR A 17 -5.97 -3.82 -6.56
CA THR A 17 -7.25 -3.18 -6.26
C THR A 17 -7.09 -2.07 -5.22
N THR A 18 -6.28 -2.30 -4.18
CA THR A 18 -6.04 -1.32 -3.11
C THR A 18 -5.38 -0.05 -3.65
N ALA A 19 -4.34 -0.21 -4.49
CA ALA A 19 -3.65 0.91 -5.13
C ALA A 19 -4.60 1.72 -6.03
N ASN A 20 -5.40 1.07 -6.86
CA ASN A 20 -6.36 1.76 -7.73
C ASN A 20 -7.47 2.46 -6.92
N LEU A 21 -7.95 1.84 -5.84
CA LEU A 21 -8.92 2.48 -4.94
C LEU A 21 -8.32 3.73 -4.28
N ALA A 22 -7.08 3.65 -3.81
CA ALA A 22 -6.38 4.80 -3.23
C ALA A 22 -6.21 5.94 -4.25
N ALA A 23 -5.80 5.62 -5.48
CA ALA A 23 -5.67 6.57 -6.58
C ALA A 23 -7.01 7.22 -6.94
N ALA A 24 -8.08 6.44 -7.05
CA ALA A 24 -9.43 6.95 -7.35
C ALA A 24 -9.95 7.87 -6.23
N MET A 25 -9.73 7.51 -4.96
CA MET A 25 -10.10 8.35 -3.82
C MET A 25 -9.30 9.67 -3.80
N ALA A 26 -8.00 9.62 -4.14
CA ALA A 26 -7.18 10.81 -4.26
C ALA A 26 -7.65 11.72 -5.40
N ALA A 27 -7.97 11.14 -6.57
CA ALA A 27 -8.55 11.86 -7.72
C ALA A 27 -9.90 12.51 -7.38
N ALA A 28 -10.69 11.91 -6.48
CA ALA A 28 -11.92 12.48 -5.94
C ALA A 28 -11.71 13.55 -4.84
N GLY A 29 -10.48 14.08 -4.72
CA GLY A 29 -10.13 15.14 -3.77
C GLY A 29 -10.04 14.69 -2.31
N LYS A 30 -9.93 13.39 -2.04
CA LYS A 30 -9.76 12.88 -0.67
C LYS A 30 -8.28 12.77 -0.32
N ARG A 31 -7.96 13.06 0.94
CA ARG A 31 -6.64 12.71 1.50
C ARG A 31 -6.65 11.22 1.85
N VAL A 32 -5.71 10.48 1.28
CA VAL A 32 -5.62 9.02 1.40
C VAL A 32 -4.22 8.63 1.85
N ILE A 33 -4.15 7.62 2.71
CA ILE A 33 -2.91 6.92 3.06
C ILE A 33 -3.13 5.43 2.81
N GLN A 34 -2.20 4.79 2.11
CA GLN A 34 -2.18 3.35 1.95
C GLN A 34 -1.03 2.79 2.79
N ILE A 35 -1.33 1.80 3.63
CA ILE A 35 -0.36 1.10 4.48
C ILE A 35 -0.29 -0.35 4.02
N GLY A 36 0.91 -0.80 3.66
CA GLY A 36 1.16 -2.20 3.33
C GLY A 36 1.33 -3.05 4.59
N CYS A 37 0.51 -4.08 4.74
CA CYS A 37 0.55 -5.01 5.89
C CYS A 37 0.86 -6.46 5.48
N ASP A 38 1.21 -6.70 4.22
CA ASP A 38 1.60 -8.01 3.69
C ASP A 38 3.13 -8.09 3.60
N PRO A 39 3.76 -9.21 4.03
CA PRO A 39 5.22 -9.34 4.06
C PRO A 39 5.88 -9.23 2.68
N LYS A 40 5.13 -9.35 1.58
CA LYS A 40 5.66 -9.15 0.22
C LYS A 40 6.16 -7.72 -0.04
N ALA A 41 5.70 -6.75 0.76
CA ALA A 41 6.16 -5.34 0.72
C ALA A 41 6.01 -4.61 -0.63
N ASP A 42 5.22 -5.13 -1.58
CA ASP A 42 5.02 -4.56 -2.92
C ASP A 42 3.70 -3.79 -3.09
N SER A 43 2.88 -3.71 -2.03
CA SER A 43 1.49 -3.26 -2.14
C SER A 43 1.30 -1.83 -2.68
N THR A 44 2.30 -0.97 -2.51
CA THR A 44 2.31 0.44 -2.91
C THR A 44 3.10 0.69 -4.20
N MET A 45 3.74 -0.32 -4.80
CA MET A 45 4.60 -0.13 -5.98
C MET A 45 3.87 0.55 -7.14
N ASN A 46 2.60 0.19 -7.37
CA ASN A 46 1.79 0.77 -8.44
C ASN A 46 1.58 2.29 -8.26
N LEU A 47 1.53 2.78 -7.01
CA LEU A 47 1.40 4.20 -6.71
C LEU A 47 2.72 4.96 -6.83
N LEU A 48 3.85 4.26 -6.73
CA LEU A 48 5.19 4.82 -6.73
C LEU A 48 5.92 4.65 -8.06
N GLY A 49 5.19 4.34 -9.14
CA GLY A 49 5.77 4.12 -10.47
C GLY A 49 6.76 2.96 -10.50
N GLY A 50 6.48 1.89 -9.76
CA GLY A 50 7.33 0.69 -9.71
C GLY A 50 8.56 0.81 -8.81
N LYS A 51 8.73 1.94 -8.11
CA LYS A 51 9.85 2.11 -7.17
C LYS A 51 9.53 1.41 -5.84
N PRO A 52 10.41 0.55 -5.33
CA PRO A 52 10.25 -0.04 -4.01
C PRO A 52 10.44 1.03 -2.93
N LEU A 53 9.85 0.78 -1.76
CA LEU A 53 10.07 1.56 -0.55
C LEU A 53 10.73 0.66 0.50
N ILE A 54 11.46 1.25 1.42
CA ILE A 54 12.01 0.53 2.57
C ILE A 54 10.84 0.25 3.54
N PRO A 55 10.50 -1.02 3.81
CA PRO A 55 9.53 -1.36 4.84
C PRO A 55 9.93 -0.77 6.18
N VAL A 56 8.96 -0.32 6.97
CA VAL A 56 9.20 0.30 8.28
C VAL A 56 10.07 -0.59 9.18
N MET A 57 9.83 -1.91 9.17
CA MET A 57 10.62 -2.87 9.95
C MET A 57 12.07 -2.98 9.49
N ASP A 58 12.35 -2.80 8.19
CA ASP A 58 13.72 -2.80 7.66
C ASP A 58 14.43 -1.51 8.06
N TYR A 59 13.73 -0.37 7.94
CA TYR A 59 14.26 0.93 8.38
C TYR A 59 14.69 0.92 9.84
N TYR A 60 13.85 0.39 10.74
CA TYR A 60 14.20 0.26 12.16
C TYR A 60 15.43 -0.64 12.36
N ARG A 61 15.53 -1.78 11.66
CA ARG A 61 16.70 -2.66 11.78
C ARG A 61 18.02 -2.00 11.36
N GLU A 62 17.96 -1.05 10.43
CA GLU A 62 19.14 -0.35 9.92
C GLU A 62 19.50 0.91 10.72
N HIS A 63 18.54 1.55 11.38
CA HIS A 63 18.69 2.90 11.95
C HIS A 63 18.38 3.02 13.45
N THR A 64 18.01 1.93 14.14
CA THR A 64 17.89 1.85 15.60
C THR A 64 18.60 0.64 16.13
#